data_AF-A0A132EFJ1-F1
#
_entry.id   AF-A0A132EFJ1-F1
#
_cell.length_a   1.000
_cell.length_b   1.000
_cell.length_c   1.000
_cell.angle_alpha   90.00
_cell.angle_beta   90.00
_cell.angle_gamma   90.00
#
_symmetry.space_group_name_H-M   'P 1'
#
loop_
_entity.id
_entity.type
_entity.pdbx_description
1 polymer ?
#
loop_
_entity_poly.entity_id
_entity_poly.type
_entity_poly.pdbx_seq_one_letter_code
_entity_poly.pdbx_strand_id
1 'polypeptide(L)'
;MSPFDSTAPAAPLPADLVASAVAALARADALLVTAGAGLGVDSGLPDFRGTDGFWRAYPALRHERFEFHEIASPQAFRAHPQLAWGFYGHRLSLYRSTVPHAGFAILRRWIEAMPNGGFVLTSNVDGQFQAAGFEPARIVEIHGSIHALQCLRPCSDQTWDAASFVPDVDEAACRLVGAPPRCPRCGGLARPNILMFGDSGWLGARYDAQERALNDWLARAGRVAVVEIGAGTAIPTVRLLSERLGADVIRINAREAHARRADVIGLKGGALATLTALDAAWRRE
;
A
#
# COMPACT_ATOMS: atom_id res chain seq x y z
N MET A 1 21.25 -15.24 3.96
CA MET A 1 21.54 -13.79 3.93
C MET A 1 20.69 -13.17 2.84
N SER A 2 19.77 -12.29 3.22
CA SER A 2 18.86 -11.63 2.30
C SER A 2 19.64 -10.67 1.40
N PRO A 3 19.44 -10.64 0.08
CA PRO A 3 20.09 -9.69 -0.83
C PRO A 3 19.65 -8.23 -0.62
N PHE A 4 18.82 -7.96 0.39
CA PHE A 4 18.32 -6.64 0.76
C PHE A 4 19.10 -5.97 1.90
N ASP A 5 20.13 -6.62 2.43
CA ASP A 5 20.93 -6.06 3.53
C ASP A 5 22.00 -5.09 3.00
N SER A 6 21.55 -3.91 2.55
CA SER A 6 22.44 -2.76 2.30
C SER A 6 22.65 -2.03 3.63
N THR A 7 23.68 -2.44 4.36
CA THR A 7 24.09 -1.90 5.66
C THR A 7 24.92 -0.61 5.57
N ALA A 8 24.90 0.08 4.42
CA ALA A 8 25.49 1.41 4.36
C ALA A 8 24.59 2.37 5.18
N PRO A 9 25.12 3.08 6.18
CA PRO A 9 24.32 4.06 6.92
C PRO A 9 23.78 5.08 5.93
N ALA A 10 22.45 5.24 5.91
CA ALA A 10 21.80 6.23 5.07
C ALA A 10 22.41 7.61 5.36
N ALA A 11 22.74 8.36 4.31
CA ALA A 11 23.23 9.72 4.48
C ALA A 11 22.23 10.52 5.34
N PRO A 12 22.71 11.38 6.26
CA PRO A 12 21.82 12.17 7.09
C PRO A 12 20.92 13.05 6.23
N LEU A 13 19.65 13.19 6.64
CA LEU A 13 18.70 14.04 5.92
C LEU A 13 19.16 15.51 5.97
N PRO A 14 18.97 16.30 4.90
CA PRO A 14 19.28 17.72 4.91
C PRO A 14 18.51 18.45 6.03
N ALA A 15 19.22 19.20 6.87
CA ALA A 15 18.66 19.80 8.07
C ALA A 15 17.56 20.84 7.77
N ASP A 16 17.69 21.58 6.67
CA ASP A 16 16.73 22.54 6.15
C ASP A 16 15.40 21.87 5.72
N LEU A 17 15.49 20.71 5.07
CA LEU A 17 14.31 19.93 4.69
C LEU A 17 13.63 19.29 5.91
N VAL A 18 14.40 18.82 6.88
CA VAL A 18 13.87 18.31 8.15
C VAL A 18 13.13 19.42 8.89
N ALA A 19 13.74 20.61 9.04
CA ALA A 19 13.09 21.76 9.67
C ALA A 19 11.81 22.17 8.93
N SER A 20 11.83 22.17 7.59
CA SER A 20 10.65 22.48 6.77
C SER A 20 9.52 21.46 6.99
N ALA A 21 9.85 20.17 7.08
CA ALA A 21 8.88 19.11 7.33
C ALA A 21 8.29 19.19 8.74
N VAL A 22 9.13 19.43 9.75
CA VAL A 22 8.67 19.62 11.14
C VAL A 22 7.75 20.84 11.24
N ALA A 23 8.15 21.97 10.66
CA ALA A 23 7.30 23.15 10.61
C ALA A 23 5.97 22.91 9.90
N ALA A 24 5.92 22.02 8.89
CA ALA A 24 4.69 21.62 8.21
C ALA A 24 3.78 20.76 9.09
N LEU A 25 4.35 19.83 9.85
CA LEU A 25 3.61 19.05 10.85
C LEU A 25 3.07 19.94 11.98
N ALA A 26 3.89 20.86 12.50
CA ALA A 26 3.54 21.71 13.64
C ALA A 26 2.40 22.70 13.35
N ARG A 27 2.25 23.15 12.10
CA ARG A 27 1.16 24.08 11.71
C ARG A 27 -0.12 23.41 11.26
N ALA A 28 -0.12 22.07 11.12
CA ALA A 28 -1.24 21.34 10.57
C ALA A 28 -2.32 21.10 11.63
N ASP A 29 -3.58 21.19 11.21
CA ASP A 29 -4.73 20.81 12.05
C ASP A 29 -5.01 19.30 11.93
N ALA A 30 -4.54 18.69 10.83
CA ALA A 30 -4.85 17.32 10.44
C ALA A 30 -3.71 16.69 9.62
N LEU A 31 -3.59 15.36 9.70
CA LEU A 31 -2.60 14.59 8.93
C LEU A 31 -3.27 13.61 7.97
N LEU A 32 -2.91 13.70 6.68
CA LEU A 32 -3.21 12.68 5.69
C LEU A 32 -1.95 11.89 5.37
N VAL A 33 -1.94 10.59 5.70
CA VAL A 33 -0.86 9.69 5.30
C VAL A 33 -1.21 9.09 3.96
N THR A 34 -0.37 9.28 2.95
CA THR A 34 -0.53 8.65 1.64
C THR A 34 0.59 7.64 1.40
N ALA A 35 0.26 6.42 1.00
CA ALA A 35 1.26 5.35 0.96
C ALA A 35 1.16 4.45 -0.27
N GLY A 36 2.32 4.14 -0.85
CA GLY A 36 2.50 3.06 -1.81
C GLY A 36 3.42 1.96 -1.28
N ALA A 37 3.82 1.04 -2.17
CA ALA A 37 4.52 -0.18 -1.80
C ALA A 37 5.83 0.06 -1.05
N GLY A 38 6.47 1.21 -1.27
CA GLY A 38 7.73 1.55 -0.61
C GLY A 38 7.64 1.71 0.92
N LEU A 39 6.45 1.93 1.49
CA LEU A 39 6.28 1.96 2.95
C LEU A 39 6.53 0.57 3.56
N GLY A 40 6.09 -0.51 2.90
CA GLY A 40 6.23 -1.87 3.42
C GLY A 40 7.63 -2.48 3.31
N VAL A 41 8.56 -1.82 2.62
CA VAL A 41 9.92 -2.36 2.35
C VAL A 41 10.69 -2.59 3.64
N ASP A 42 10.60 -1.66 4.59
CA ASP A 42 11.28 -1.79 5.88
C ASP A 42 10.61 -2.85 6.80
N SER A 43 9.42 -3.35 6.44
CA SER A 43 8.80 -4.54 7.04
C SER A 43 9.26 -5.85 6.38
N GLY A 44 10.10 -5.80 5.35
CA GLY A 44 10.54 -6.96 4.58
C GLY A 44 9.66 -7.30 3.37
N LEU A 45 8.68 -6.46 3.01
CA LEU A 45 7.87 -6.67 1.82
C LEU A 45 8.64 -6.27 0.54
N PRO A 46 8.44 -6.99 -0.58
CA PRO A 46 9.00 -6.56 -1.86
C PRO A 46 8.31 -5.27 -2.32
N ASP A 47 9.06 -4.31 -2.88
CA ASP A 47 8.46 -3.13 -3.50
C ASP A 47 7.84 -3.43 -4.88
N PHE A 48 8.06 -4.63 -5.43
CA PHE A 48 7.67 -5.12 -6.76
C PHE A 48 7.99 -4.13 -7.89
N ARG A 49 8.93 -3.21 -7.69
CA ARG A 49 9.24 -2.16 -8.66
C ARG A 49 10.12 -2.71 -9.78
N GLY A 50 9.59 -2.62 -10.99
CA GLY A 50 10.27 -3.04 -12.23
C GLY A 50 10.22 -4.55 -12.46
N THR A 51 10.34 -4.94 -13.72
CA THR A 51 10.24 -6.33 -14.18
C THR A 51 11.24 -7.25 -13.48
N ASP A 52 12.47 -6.79 -13.25
CA ASP A 52 13.50 -7.58 -12.56
C ASP A 52 13.17 -7.79 -11.08
N GLY A 53 12.56 -6.81 -10.40
CA GLY A 53 12.13 -6.95 -9.01
C GLY A 53 10.99 -7.97 -8.88
N PHE A 54 10.04 -7.92 -9.81
CA PHE A 54 8.94 -8.86 -9.89
C PHE A 54 9.41 -10.29 -10.18
N TRP A 55 10.26 -10.50 -11.19
CA TRP A 55 10.77 -11.83 -11.53
C TRP A 55 11.70 -12.43 -10.48
N ARG A 56 12.43 -11.62 -9.70
CA ARG A 56 13.17 -12.12 -8.54
C ARG A 56 12.24 -12.65 -7.45
N ALA A 57 11.10 -11.97 -7.23
CA ALA A 57 10.10 -12.41 -6.27
C ALA A 57 9.30 -13.61 -6.77
N TYR A 58 9.14 -13.77 -8.10
CA TYR A 58 8.41 -14.88 -8.73
C TYR A 58 9.18 -15.49 -9.91
N PRO A 59 10.24 -16.29 -9.64
CA PRO A 59 11.06 -16.89 -10.71
C PRO A 59 10.26 -17.79 -11.65
N ALA A 60 9.23 -18.48 -11.17
CA ALA A 60 8.34 -19.30 -12.00
C ALA A 60 7.67 -18.50 -13.12
N LEU A 61 7.21 -17.28 -12.82
CA LEU A 61 6.54 -16.40 -13.78
C LEU A 61 7.51 -15.87 -14.84
N ARG A 62 8.80 -15.76 -14.53
CA ARG A 62 9.85 -15.45 -15.51
C ARG A 62 10.01 -16.57 -16.54
N HIS A 63 9.98 -17.84 -16.11
CA HIS A 63 10.10 -18.99 -17.03
C HIS A 63 8.92 -19.05 -18.00
N GLU A 64 7.71 -18.73 -17.50
CA GLU A 64 6.49 -18.65 -18.32
C GLU A 64 6.34 -17.32 -19.08
N ARG A 65 7.29 -16.38 -18.94
CA ARG A 65 7.31 -15.03 -19.55
C ARG A 65 6.08 -14.16 -19.22
N PHE A 66 5.47 -14.36 -18.05
CA PHE A 66 4.43 -13.48 -17.55
C PHE A 66 5.02 -12.14 -17.10
N GLU A 67 4.44 -11.05 -17.57
CA GLU A 67 4.61 -9.72 -17.01
C GLU A 67 3.67 -9.48 -15.82
N PHE A 68 4.01 -8.51 -14.97
CA PHE A 68 3.22 -8.23 -13.76
C PHE A 68 1.74 -7.93 -14.06
N HIS A 69 1.49 -7.13 -15.10
CA HIS A 69 0.12 -6.74 -15.46
C HIS A 69 -0.70 -7.90 -16.04
N GLU A 70 -0.05 -8.93 -16.59
CA GLU A 70 -0.70 -10.11 -17.14
C GLU A 70 -1.17 -11.05 -16.04
N ILE A 71 -0.33 -11.33 -15.04
CA ILE A 71 -0.71 -12.18 -13.90
C ILE A 71 -1.67 -11.47 -12.95
N ALA A 72 -1.54 -10.14 -12.79
CA ALA A 72 -2.43 -9.30 -11.99
C ALA A 72 -3.65 -8.84 -12.80
N SER A 73 -4.29 -9.77 -13.51
CA SER A 73 -5.46 -9.53 -14.35
C SER A 73 -6.58 -10.54 -14.08
N PRO A 74 -7.87 -10.18 -14.32
CA PRO A 74 -8.96 -11.16 -14.27
C PRO A 74 -8.80 -12.27 -15.30
N GLN A 75 -8.10 -11.99 -16.41
CA GLN A 75 -7.85 -12.97 -17.47
C GLN A 75 -6.96 -14.13 -16.98
N ALA A 76 -5.96 -13.85 -16.14
CA ALA A 76 -5.13 -14.89 -15.53
C ALA A 76 -5.95 -15.86 -14.68
N PHE A 77 -6.93 -15.37 -13.91
CA PHE A 77 -7.83 -16.26 -13.14
C PHE A 77 -8.72 -17.13 -14.04
N ARG A 78 -9.09 -16.65 -15.23
CA ARG A 78 -9.90 -17.42 -16.19
C ARG A 78 -9.07 -18.49 -16.90
N ALA A 79 -7.88 -18.13 -17.36
CA ALA A 79 -7.02 -19.00 -18.16
C ALA A 79 -6.18 -19.96 -17.30
N HIS A 80 -5.65 -19.47 -16.18
CA HIS A 80 -4.69 -20.17 -15.33
C HIS A 80 -5.02 -19.99 -13.84
N PRO A 81 -6.18 -20.49 -13.36
CA PRO A 81 -6.66 -20.23 -12.00
C PRO A 81 -5.68 -20.65 -10.91
N GLN A 82 -4.98 -21.78 -11.08
CA GLN A 82 -3.99 -22.24 -10.11
C GLN A 82 -2.74 -21.37 -10.07
N LEU A 83 -2.31 -20.83 -11.22
CA LEU A 83 -1.16 -19.93 -11.30
C LEU A 83 -1.52 -18.56 -10.68
N ALA A 84 -2.69 -18.02 -11.04
CA ALA A 84 -3.18 -16.76 -10.47
C ALA A 84 -3.35 -16.87 -8.94
N TRP A 85 -3.91 -17.97 -8.44
CA TRP A 85 -4.00 -18.20 -7.01
C TRP A 85 -2.67 -18.59 -6.35
N GLY A 86 -1.69 -19.14 -7.07
CA GLY A 86 -0.35 -19.29 -6.54
C GLY A 86 0.30 -17.93 -6.28
N PHE A 87 0.20 -17.02 -7.25
CA PHE A 87 0.67 -15.64 -7.12
C PHE A 87 -0.03 -14.87 -5.99
N TYR A 88 -1.37 -14.83 -5.97
CA TYR A 88 -2.11 -14.10 -4.94
C TYR A 88 -2.12 -14.83 -3.59
N GLY A 89 -2.09 -16.16 -3.58
CA GLY A 89 -2.04 -16.97 -2.36
C GLY A 89 -0.73 -16.76 -1.60
N HIS A 90 0.40 -16.78 -2.30
CA HIS A 90 1.70 -16.47 -1.70
C HIS A 90 1.69 -15.08 -1.06
N ARG A 91 1.17 -14.06 -1.78
CA ARG A 91 1.05 -12.69 -1.25
C ARG A 91 0.14 -12.61 -0.04
N LEU A 92 -1.01 -13.29 -0.05
CA LEU A 92 -1.93 -13.31 1.07
C LEU A 92 -1.25 -13.87 2.33
N SER A 93 -0.52 -14.98 2.20
CA SER A 93 0.25 -15.55 3.32
C SER A 93 1.34 -14.62 3.80
N LEU A 94 2.16 -14.08 2.88
CA LEU A 94 3.23 -13.12 3.20
C LEU A 94 2.71 -11.90 3.95
N TYR A 95 1.61 -11.30 3.48
CA TYR A 95 1.05 -10.10 4.11
C TYR A 95 0.45 -10.40 5.49
N ARG A 96 -0.10 -11.59 5.71
CA ARG A 96 -0.61 -12.01 7.03
C ARG A 96 0.51 -12.29 8.03
N SER A 97 1.67 -12.79 7.57
CA SER A 97 2.81 -13.07 8.44
C SER A 97 3.74 -11.86 8.67
N THR A 98 3.63 -10.82 7.85
CA THR A 98 4.50 -9.64 7.93
C THR A 98 4.08 -8.73 9.08
N VAL A 99 5.04 -8.41 9.95
CA VAL A 99 4.87 -7.45 11.04
C VAL A 99 5.20 -6.03 10.52
N PRO A 100 4.29 -5.05 10.64
CA PRO A 100 4.57 -3.66 10.26
C PRO A 100 5.77 -3.11 11.05
N HIS A 101 6.73 -2.48 10.36
CA HIS A 101 7.85 -1.82 11.01
C HIS A 101 7.41 -0.65 11.91
N ALA A 102 8.29 -0.21 12.81
CA ALA A 102 7.97 0.80 13.84
C ALA A 102 7.52 2.17 13.29
N GLY A 103 7.73 2.45 12.00
CA GLY A 103 7.30 3.69 11.35
C GLY A 103 5.78 3.82 11.25
N PHE A 104 5.04 2.70 11.16
CA PHE A 104 3.59 2.73 11.24
C PHE A 104 3.11 3.26 12.61
N ALA A 105 3.78 2.87 13.70
CA ALA A 105 3.47 3.37 15.04
C ALA A 105 3.81 4.86 15.19
N ILE A 106 4.86 5.35 14.52
CA ILE A 106 5.17 6.79 14.45
C ILE A 106 4.02 7.54 13.78
N LEU A 107 3.59 7.09 12.60
CA LEU A 107 2.50 7.71 11.85
C LEU A 107 1.19 7.73 12.65
N ARG A 108 0.87 6.64 13.34
CA ARG A 108 -0.32 6.56 14.19
C ARG A 108 -0.28 7.59 15.33
N ARG A 109 0.86 7.71 16.02
CA ARG A 109 1.04 8.75 17.05
C ARG A 109 0.95 10.17 16.49
N TRP A 110 1.46 10.39 15.28
CA TRP A 110 1.32 11.70 14.64
C TRP A 110 -0.13 12.02 14.33
N ILE A 111 -0.90 11.06 13.80
CA ILE A 111 -2.35 11.21 13.61
C ILE A 111 -3.05 11.52 14.94
N GLU A 112 -2.73 10.78 16.01
CA GLU A 112 -3.32 10.96 17.35
C GLU A 112 -2.99 12.33 17.96
N ALA A 113 -1.85 12.92 17.60
CA ALA A 113 -1.43 14.24 18.09
C ALA A 113 -2.07 15.42 17.33
N MET A 114 -2.68 15.17 16.17
CA MET A 114 -3.32 16.23 15.38
C MET A 114 -4.66 16.66 15.98
N PRO A 115 -4.99 17.97 16.03
CA PRO A 115 -6.26 18.47 16.55
C PRO A 115 -7.51 17.80 15.94
N ASN A 116 -7.50 17.59 14.62
CA ASN A 116 -8.60 17.01 13.85
C ASN A 116 -8.31 15.57 13.39
N GLY A 117 -7.32 14.93 14.02
CA GLY A 117 -6.90 13.56 13.72
C GLY A 117 -6.31 13.40 12.33
N GLY A 118 -6.59 12.25 11.70
CA GLY A 118 -6.00 11.92 10.43
C GLY A 118 -6.71 10.81 9.67
N PHE A 119 -6.24 10.60 8.44
CA PHE A 119 -6.72 9.59 7.52
C PHE A 119 -5.53 8.94 6.80
N VAL A 120 -5.74 7.73 6.31
CA VAL A 120 -4.80 7.02 5.44
C VAL A 120 -5.42 6.85 4.06
N LEU A 121 -4.65 7.13 3.02
CA LEU A 121 -4.96 6.74 1.65
C LEU A 121 -3.82 5.91 1.09
N THR A 122 -4.08 4.67 0.68
CA THR A 122 -3.03 3.78 0.20
C THR A 122 -3.42 3.03 -1.06
N SER A 123 -2.45 2.89 -1.97
CA SER A 123 -2.54 1.98 -3.12
C SER A 123 -2.11 0.56 -2.79
N ASN A 124 -1.64 0.31 -1.57
CA ASN A 124 -1.31 -1.03 -1.11
C ASN A 124 -2.59 -1.82 -0.85
N VAL A 125 -2.49 -3.12 -1.08
CA VAL A 125 -3.58 -4.08 -0.90
C VAL A 125 -3.31 -5.06 0.26
N ASP A 126 -2.26 -4.78 1.06
CA ASP A 126 -1.62 -5.70 2.00
C ASP A 126 -2.27 -5.75 3.39
N GLY A 127 -3.07 -4.75 3.76
CA GLY A 127 -3.69 -4.65 5.07
C GLY A 127 -2.75 -4.23 6.22
N GLN A 128 -1.55 -3.71 5.92
CA GLN A 128 -0.53 -3.41 6.95
C GLN A 128 -0.92 -2.26 7.87
N PHE A 129 -1.73 -1.30 7.41
CA PHE A 129 -2.27 -0.25 8.29
C PHE A 129 -3.21 -0.82 9.35
N GLN A 130 -4.12 -1.73 8.95
CA GLN A 130 -5.02 -2.42 9.87
C GLN A 130 -4.22 -3.27 10.86
N ALA A 131 -3.20 -4.00 10.38
CA ALA A 131 -2.30 -4.78 11.24
C ALA A 131 -1.52 -3.90 12.24
N ALA A 132 -1.21 -2.65 11.87
CA ALA A 132 -0.56 -1.68 12.74
C ALA A 132 -1.52 -0.94 13.71
N GLY A 133 -2.81 -1.30 13.71
CA GLY A 133 -3.82 -0.77 14.62
C GLY A 133 -4.45 0.56 14.17
N PHE A 134 -4.38 0.91 12.89
CA PHE A 134 -5.12 2.06 12.36
C PHE A 134 -6.62 1.74 12.31
N GLU A 135 -7.46 2.73 12.60
CA GLU A 135 -8.91 2.59 12.56
C GLU A 135 -9.39 2.30 11.12
N PRO A 136 -10.09 1.18 10.84
CA PRO A 136 -10.52 0.85 9.48
C PRO A 136 -11.42 1.90 8.83
N ALA A 137 -12.18 2.67 9.62
CA ALA A 137 -13.02 3.77 9.14
C ALA A 137 -12.20 4.99 8.65
N ARG A 138 -10.89 5.01 8.92
CA ARG A 138 -9.94 6.08 8.57
C ARG A 138 -8.92 5.64 7.53
N ILE A 139 -9.23 4.61 6.74
CA ILE A 139 -8.36 4.07 5.70
C ILE A 139 -9.11 4.00 4.37
N VAL A 140 -8.49 4.52 3.30
CA VAL A 140 -8.90 4.33 1.91
C VAL A 140 -7.90 3.40 1.21
N GLU A 141 -8.37 2.22 0.80
CA GLU A 141 -7.60 1.24 0.01
C GLU A 141 -7.98 1.39 -1.48
N ILE A 142 -7.37 2.36 -2.19
CA ILE A 142 -7.84 2.80 -3.52
C ILE A 142 -7.76 1.73 -4.61
N HIS A 143 -6.99 0.66 -4.40
CA HIS A 143 -6.88 -0.49 -5.31
C HIS A 143 -7.49 -1.77 -4.73
N GLY A 144 -8.27 -1.64 -3.67
CA GLY A 144 -8.89 -2.76 -3.00
C GLY A 144 -7.99 -3.48 -1.99
N SER A 145 -8.40 -4.67 -1.56
CA SER A 145 -7.72 -5.41 -0.50
C SER A 145 -7.61 -6.89 -0.83
N ILE A 146 -6.43 -7.48 -0.58
CA ILE A 146 -6.22 -8.92 -0.78
C ILE A 146 -6.97 -9.77 0.25
N HIS A 147 -7.33 -9.16 1.40
CA HIS A 147 -8.08 -9.80 2.47
C HIS A 147 -9.59 -9.81 2.19
N ALA A 148 -10.03 -9.23 1.07
CA ALA A 148 -11.39 -9.34 0.59
C ALA A 148 -11.44 -10.18 -0.70
N LEU A 149 -12.50 -10.95 -0.85
CA LEU A 149 -12.79 -11.78 -2.01
C LEU A 149 -14.05 -11.29 -2.72
N GLN A 150 -14.08 -11.53 -4.03
CA GLN A 150 -15.26 -11.36 -4.86
C GLN A 150 -15.39 -12.55 -5.82
N CYS A 151 -16.56 -12.71 -6.42
CA CYS A 151 -16.73 -13.67 -7.51
C CYS A 151 -15.97 -13.20 -8.76
N LEU A 152 -15.30 -14.13 -9.47
CA LEU A 152 -14.56 -13.80 -10.70
C LEU A 152 -15.47 -13.27 -11.82
N ARG A 153 -16.69 -13.84 -11.91
CA ARG A 153 -17.78 -13.30 -12.71
C ARG A 153 -18.85 -12.84 -11.73
N PRO A 154 -18.92 -11.55 -11.38
CA PRO A 154 -19.82 -11.04 -10.35
C PRO A 154 -21.25 -11.53 -10.56
N CYS A 155 -21.66 -12.53 -9.78
CA CYS A 155 -23.05 -13.01 -9.79
C CYS A 155 -23.96 -12.11 -8.92
N SER A 156 -23.34 -11.27 -8.10
CA SER A 156 -23.91 -10.28 -7.18
C SER A 156 -22.83 -9.26 -6.82
N ASP A 157 -23.22 -8.14 -6.21
CA ASP A 157 -22.29 -7.09 -5.77
C ASP A 157 -21.65 -7.34 -4.39
N GLN A 158 -21.80 -8.57 -3.87
CA GLN A 158 -21.24 -8.95 -2.57
C GLN A 158 -19.75 -9.26 -2.66
N THR A 159 -19.00 -8.71 -1.70
CA THR A 159 -17.62 -9.09 -1.36
C THR A 159 -17.61 -9.70 0.04
N TRP A 160 -16.61 -10.51 0.35
CA TRP A 160 -16.52 -11.19 1.65
C TRP A 160 -15.07 -11.33 2.10
N ASP A 161 -14.87 -11.61 3.38
CA ASP A 161 -13.54 -11.71 3.96
C ASP A 161 -12.80 -13.00 3.51
N ALA A 162 -11.48 -12.91 3.32
CA ALA A 162 -10.62 -14.02 2.93
C ALA A 162 -10.12 -14.85 4.12
N ALA A 163 -10.51 -14.55 5.36
CA ALA A 163 -9.97 -15.15 6.60
C ALA A 163 -10.04 -16.68 6.60
N SER A 164 -11.11 -17.26 6.09
CA SER A 164 -11.28 -18.72 6.04
C SER A 164 -10.44 -19.40 4.96
N PHE A 165 -9.82 -18.64 4.06
CA PHE A 165 -8.95 -19.17 3.01
C PHE A 165 -7.50 -19.09 3.46
N VAL A 166 -6.88 -20.25 3.66
CA VAL A 166 -5.45 -20.40 3.95
C VAL A 166 -4.81 -21.07 2.74
N PRO A 167 -4.11 -20.31 1.87
CA PRO A 167 -3.53 -20.85 0.66
C PRO A 167 -2.30 -21.71 0.97
N ASP A 168 -2.27 -22.91 0.39
CA ASP A 168 -1.06 -23.72 0.26
C ASP A 168 -0.48 -23.49 -1.13
N VAL A 169 0.79 -23.12 -1.24
CA VAL A 169 1.40 -22.66 -2.49
C VAL A 169 2.72 -23.37 -2.71
N ASP A 170 2.85 -24.01 -3.88
CA ASP A 170 4.15 -24.38 -4.43
C ASP A 170 4.80 -23.10 -4.96
N GLU A 171 5.66 -22.50 -4.14
CA GLU A 171 6.37 -21.26 -4.48
C GLU A 171 7.29 -21.42 -5.69
N ALA A 172 7.90 -22.61 -5.85
CA ALA A 172 8.81 -22.90 -6.95
C ALA A 172 8.08 -22.94 -8.29
N ALA A 173 6.84 -23.43 -8.32
CA ALA A 173 5.97 -23.43 -9.48
C ALA A 173 5.03 -22.20 -9.56
N CYS A 174 4.98 -21.37 -8.50
CA CYS A 174 4.00 -20.30 -8.31
C CYS A 174 2.55 -20.78 -8.52
N ARG A 175 2.20 -21.94 -7.96
CA ARG A 175 0.88 -22.57 -8.12
C ARG A 175 0.24 -22.85 -6.78
N LEU A 176 -1.06 -22.58 -6.69
CA LEU A 176 -1.85 -23.02 -5.56
C LEU A 176 -1.93 -24.55 -5.56
N VAL A 177 -1.68 -25.13 -4.39
CA VAL A 177 -1.89 -26.54 -4.09
C VAL A 177 -3.33 -26.71 -3.61
N GLY A 178 -4.06 -27.63 -4.24
CA GLY A 178 -5.46 -27.89 -3.92
C GLY A 178 -6.45 -26.97 -4.65
N ALA A 179 -7.59 -26.70 -4.01
CA ALA A 179 -8.71 -26.02 -4.65
C ALA A 179 -8.71 -24.51 -4.34
N PRO A 180 -8.90 -23.64 -5.36
CA PRO A 180 -9.07 -22.22 -5.12
C PRO A 180 -10.41 -21.92 -4.43
N PRO A 181 -10.54 -20.77 -3.74
CA PRO A 181 -11.77 -20.40 -3.07
C PRO A 181 -12.91 -20.20 -4.07
N ARG A 182 -14.13 -20.50 -3.61
CA ARG A 182 -15.35 -20.42 -4.42
C ARG A 182 -16.30 -19.37 -3.87
N CYS A 183 -17.10 -18.80 -4.76
CA CYS A 183 -18.16 -17.89 -4.40
C CYS A 183 -19.23 -18.64 -3.59
N PRO A 184 -19.60 -18.14 -2.39
CA PRO A 184 -20.59 -18.82 -1.53
C PRO A 184 -21.99 -18.84 -2.15
N ARG A 185 -22.27 -17.96 -3.12
CA ARG A 185 -23.59 -17.85 -3.76
C ARG A 185 -23.76 -18.75 -4.98
N CYS A 186 -22.78 -18.81 -5.88
CA CYS A 186 -22.91 -19.53 -7.15
C CYS A 186 -21.92 -20.69 -7.34
N GLY A 187 -21.00 -20.92 -6.39
CA GLY A 187 -19.96 -21.94 -6.49
C GLY A 187 -18.86 -21.67 -7.52
N GLY A 188 -18.96 -20.56 -8.27
CA GLY A 188 -17.96 -20.12 -9.24
C GLY A 188 -16.64 -19.73 -8.59
N LEU A 189 -15.56 -19.63 -9.38
CA LEU A 189 -14.24 -19.23 -8.89
C LEU A 189 -14.28 -17.85 -8.23
N ALA A 190 -13.69 -17.72 -7.05
CA ALA A 190 -13.45 -16.44 -6.41
C ALA A 190 -12.06 -15.91 -6.75
N ARG A 191 -11.89 -14.61 -6.56
CA ARG A 191 -10.61 -13.88 -6.70
C ARG A 191 -10.52 -12.80 -5.61
N PRO A 192 -9.32 -12.27 -5.32
CA PRO A 192 -9.20 -11.10 -4.48
C PRO A 192 -9.99 -9.90 -5.04
N ASN A 193 -10.62 -9.14 -4.16
CA ASN A 193 -11.32 -7.89 -4.44
C ASN A 193 -10.31 -6.73 -4.55
N ILE A 194 -9.39 -6.90 -5.48
CA ILE A 194 -8.35 -5.95 -5.85
C ILE A 194 -8.68 -5.40 -7.23
N LEU A 195 -8.54 -4.11 -7.45
CA LEU A 195 -8.61 -3.50 -8.77
C LEU A 195 -7.41 -3.96 -9.60
N MET A 196 -7.65 -4.90 -10.51
CA MET A 196 -6.65 -5.52 -11.37
C MET A 196 -6.52 -4.76 -12.71
N PHE A 197 -5.47 -5.06 -13.49
CA PHE A 197 -5.34 -4.48 -14.82
C PHE A 197 -6.46 -4.99 -15.75
N GLY A 198 -7.10 -4.07 -16.47
CA GLY A 198 -8.18 -4.38 -17.42
C GLY A 198 -9.47 -4.88 -16.76
N ASP A 199 -9.70 -4.54 -15.49
CA ASP A 199 -10.76 -5.14 -14.69
C ASP A 199 -12.06 -4.32 -14.63
N SER A 200 -12.94 -4.52 -15.62
CA SER A 200 -14.29 -3.97 -15.60
C SER A 200 -15.25 -4.66 -14.63
N GLY A 201 -14.84 -5.77 -14.01
CA GLY A 201 -15.65 -6.57 -13.09
C GLY A 201 -15.30 -6.35 -11.62
N TRP A 202 -14.51 -5.34 -11.28
CA TRP A 202 -14.15 -5.03 -9.91
C TRP A 202 -15.34 -4.48 -9.13
N LEU A 203 -15.60 -5.04 -7.94
CA LEU A 203 -16.65 -4.55 -7.05
C LEU A 203 -16.08 -3.50 -6.10
N GLY A 204 -16.16 -2.23 -6.51
CA GLY A 204 -15.52 -1.09 -5.85
C GLY A 204 -16.30 -0.44 -4.71
N ALA A 205 -17.58 -0.78 -4.51
CA ALA A 205 -18.51 -0.02 -3.67
C ALA A 205 -18.04 0.23 -2.22
N ARG A 206 -17.32 -0.74 -1.62
CA ARG A 206 -16.69 -0.60 -0.30
C ARG A 206 -15.64 0.51 -0.28
N TYR A 207 -14.81 0.58 -1.31
CA TYR A 207 -13.71 1.54 -1.42
C TYR A 207 -14.22 2.92 -1.82
N ASP A 208 -15.29 3.00 -2.63
CA ASP A 208 -15.99 4.26 -2.89
C ASP A 208 -16.56 4.87 -1.60
N ALA A 209 -17.03 4.03 -0.66
CA ALA A 209 -17.50 4.49 0.64
C ALA A 209 -16.35 5.03 1.51
N GLN A 210 -15.18 4.38 1.48
CA GLN A 210 -13.97 4.89 2.14
C GLN A 210 -13.55 6.26 1.57
N GLU A 211 -13.57 6.42 0.25
CA GLU A 211 -13.23 7.68 -0.41
C GLU A 211 -14.22 8.80 -0.05
N ARG A 212 -15.53 8.51 0.01
CA ARG A 212 -16.53 9.46 0.50
C ARG A 212 -16.24 9.89 1.94
N ALA A 213 -15.93 8.95 2.82
CA ALA A 213 -15.59 9.26 4.22
C ALA A 213 -14.33 10.14 4.34
N LEU A 214 -13.32 9.91 3.49
CA LEU A 214 -12.15 10.78 3.40
C LEU A 214 -12.54 12.19 2.95
N ASN A 215 -13.34 12.33 1.89
CA ASN A 215 -13.77 13.63 1.38
C ASN A 215 -14.60 14.41 2.43
N ASP A 216 -15.51 13.73 3.13
CA ASP A 216 -16.32 14.32 4.20
C ASP A 216 -15.47 14.75 5.40
N TRP A 217 -14.35 14.07 5.66
CA TRP A 217 -13.39 14.50 6.68
C TRP A 217 -12.54 15.68 6.20
N LEU A 218 -12.01 15.63 4.97
CA LEU A 218 -11.21 16.71 4.38
C LEU A 218 -11.96 18.05 4.39
N ALA A 219 -13.27 18.05 4.13
CA ALA A 219 -14.11 19.25 4.15
C ALA A 219 -14.12 20.01 5.50
N ARG A 220 -13.71 19.36 6.58
CA ARG A 220 -13.69 19.91 7.96
C ARG A 220 -12.32 19.75 8.65
N ALA A 221 -11.30 19.28 7.94
CA ALA A 221 -10.01 18.92 8.52
C ALA A 221 -9.12 20.15 8.83
N GLY A 222 -9.44 21.31 8.27
CA GLY A 222 -8.60 22.52 8.39
C GLY A 222 -7.38 22.44 7.48
N ARG A 223 -6.21 22.87 7.98
CA ARG A 223 -4.94 22.74 7.26
C ARG A 223 -4.43 21.31 7.34
N VAL A 224 -4.44 20.61 6.22
CA VAL A 224 -3.96 19.23 6.11
C VAL A 224 -2.49 19.22 5.65
N ALA A 225 -1.62 18.63 6.47
CA ALA A 225 -0.32 18.17 6.02
C ALA A 225 -0.44 16.77 5.43
N VAL A 226 0.27 16.50 4.34
CA VAL A 226 0.35 15.18 3.71
C VAL A 226 1.73 14.58 3.94
N VAL A 227 1.79 13.36 4.45
CA VAL A 227 3.01 12.56 4.49
C VAL A 227 2.89 11.44 3.45
N GLU A 228 3.54 11.63 2.30
CA GLU A 228 3.58 10.66 1.20
C GLU A 228 4.77 9.73 1.36
N ILE A 229 4.54 8.42 1.40
CA ILE A 229 5.60 7.43 1.62
C ILE A 229 5.58 6.36 0.55
N GLY A 230 6.72 6.18 -0.12
CA GLY A 230 6.94 4.99 -0.96
C GLY A 230 6.04 4.88 -2.19
N ALA A 231 5.33 5.95 -2.58
CA ALA A 231 4.62 6.04 -3.86
C ALA A 231 5.62 6.06 -5.02
N GLY A 232 5.27 5.46 -6.16
CA GLY A 232 6.14 5.41 -7.34
C GLY A 232 5.65 6.31 -8.46
N THR A 233 6.46 6.52 -9.51
CA THR A 233 6.00 7.21 -10.73
C THR A 233 5.30 6.30 -11.74
N ALA A 234 5.54 4.99 -11.69
CA ALA A 234 4.93 4.02 -12.62
C ALA A 234 3.40 3.91 -12.46
N ILE A 235 2.91 3.95 -11.22
CA ILE A 235 1.48 4.08 -10.89
C ILE A 235 1.35 5.31 -9.99
N PRO A 236 1.19 6.51 -10.57
CA PRO A 236 1.35 7.77 -9.85
C PRO A 236 0.10 8.20 -9.08
N THR A 237 -0.95 7.37 -8.98
CA THR A 237 -2.25 7.73 -8.39
C THR A 237 -2.09 8.35 -7.00
N VAL A 238 -1.35 7.69 -6.10
CA VAL A 238 -1.09 8.20 -4.74
C VAL A 238 -0.36 9.54 -4.80
N ARG A 239 0.63 9.67 -5.69
CA ARG A 239 1.43 10.89 -5.85
C ARG A 239 0.60 12.09 -6.30
N LEU A 240 -0.25 11.87 -7.30
CA LEU A 240 -1.15 12.90 -7.83
C LEU A 240 -2.17 13.32 -6.77
N LEU A 241 -2.67 12.36 -5.98
CA LEU A 241 -3.60 12.64 -4.89
C LEU A 241 -2.92 13.40 -3.75
N SER A 242 -1.71 13.03 -3.33
CA SER A 242 -0.94 13.78 -2.32
C SER A 242 -0.81 15.25 -2.69
N GLU A 243 -0.37 15.53 -3.92
CA GLU A 243 -0.16 16.90 -4.39
C GLU A 243 -1.48 17.66 -4.58
N ARG A 244 -2.58 16.97 -4.88
CA ARG A 244 -3.91 17.60 -5.00
C ARG A 244 -4.52 17.94 -3.64
N LEU A 245 -4.32 17.10 -2.63
CA LEU A 245 -5.02 17.18 -1.35
C LEU A 245 -4.24 17.93 -0.27
N GLY A 246 -2.92 17.96 -0.35
CA GLY A 246 -2.06 18.61 0.64
C GLY A 246 -1.76 20.07 0.32
N ALA A 247 -1.88 20.93 1.33
CA ALA A 247 -1.25 22.26 1.28
C ALA A 247 0.27 22.17 1.46
N ASP A 248 0.71 21.20 2.26
CA ASP A 248 2.11 20.87 2.50
C ASP A 248 2.31 19.37 2.29
N VAL A 249 3.23 18.98 1.40
CA VAL A 249 3.48 17.56 1.10
C VAL A 249 4.90 17.18 1.50
N ILE A 250 5.02 16.35 2.53
CA ILE A 250 6.27 15.73 2.97
C ILE A 250 6.41 14.40 2.24
N ARG A 251 7.31 14.32 1.27
CA ARG A 251 7.51 13.12 0.45
C ARG A 251 8.73 12.35 0.92
N ILE A 252 8.52 11.10 1.35
CA ILE A 252 9.55 10.16 1.76
C ILE A 252 9.71 9.08 0.68
N ASN A 253 10.88 9.04 0.04
CA ASN A 253 11.14 8.04 -0.99
C ASN A 253 12.63 7.72 -1.15
N ALA A 254 12.99 6.45 -1.27
CA ALA A 254 14.39 6.04 -1.42
C ALA A 254 15.02 6.46 -2.78
N ARG A 255 14.20 6.58 -3.83
CA ARG A 255 14.69 6.85 -5.20
C ARG A 255 14.10 8.13 -5.79
N GLU A 256 12.80 8.32 -5.67
CA GLU A 256 12.01 9.33 -6.37
C GLU A 256 11.49 10.40 -5.42
N ALA A 257 12.38 10.95 -4.58
CA ALA A 257 12.02 11.98 -3.60
C ALA A 257 11.85 13.37 -4.24
N HIS A 258 12.26 13.55 -5.50
CA HIS A 258 12.23 14.84 -6.17
C HIS A 258 10.81 15.39 -6.31
N ALA A 259 10.70 16.70 -6.09
CA ALA A 259 9.48 17.47 -6.17
C ALA A 259 9.41 18.21 -7.52
N ARG A 260 8.21 18.28 -8.12
CA ARG A 260 7.95 19.17 -9.26
C ARG A 260 7.42 20.55 -8.82
N ARG A 261 6.84 20.63 -7.62
CA ARG A 261 6.31 21.86 -7.01
C ARG A 261 7.19 22.30 -5.85
N ALA A 262 7.21 23.61 -5.58
CA ALA A 262 8.02 24.20 -4.52
C ALA A 262 7.53 23.85 -3.10
N ASP A 263 6.27 23.50 -2.93
CA ASP A 263 5.62 23.17 -1.65
C ASP A 263 5.70 21.68 -1.28
N VAL A 264 6.40 20.88 -2.09
CA VAL A 264 6.70 19.48 -1.77
C VAL A 264 8.10 19.37 -1.18
N ILE A 265 8.17 18.90 0.06
CA ILE A 265 9.40 18.68 0.81
C ILE A 265 9.87 17.24 0.54
N GLY A 266 10.85 17.10 -0.36
CA GLY A 266 11.36 15.81 -0.82
C GLY A 266 12.49 15.25 0.04
N LEU A 267 12.21 14.25 0.88
CA LEU A 267 13.18 13.55 1.73
C LEU A 267 13.58 12.21 1.10
N LYS A 268 14.85 12.13 0.67
CA LYS A 268 15.40 10.90 0.09
C LYS A 268 15.85 9.94 1.20
N GLY A 269 15.17 8.81 1.34
CA GLY A 269 15.48 7.80 2.36
C GLY A 269 14.48 6.66 2.44
N GLY A 270 14.82 5.63 3.22
CA GLY A 270 13.89 4.55 3.61
C GLY A 270 12.82 5.08 4.57
N ALA A 271 11.65 4.44 4.58
CA ALA A 271 10.49 4.94 5.32
C ALA A 271 10.76 5.01 6.83
N LEU A 272 11.24 3.92 7.42
CA LEU A 272 11.50 3.82 8.86
C LEU A 272 12.55 4.84 9.32
N ALA A 273 13.69 4.90 8.62
CA ALA A 273 14.79 5.78 8.98
C ALA A 273 14.37 7.26 8.91
N THR A 274 13.68 7.65 7.84
CA THR A 274 13.21 9.03 7.67
C THR A 274 12.13 9.40 8.68
N LEU A 275 11.14 8.54 8.92
CA LEU A 275 10.10 8.78 9.94
C LEU A 275 10.71 8.91 11.33
N THR A 276 11.70 8.08 11.67
CA THR A 276 12.39 8.14 12.96
C THR A 276 13.13 9.47 13.15
N ALA A 277 13.83 9.94 12.11
CA ALA A 277 14.53 11.21 12.14
C ALA A 277 13.57 12.40 12.31
N LEU A 278 12.45 12.40 11.58
CA LEU A 278 11.40 13.41 11.71
C LEU A 278 10.72 13.38 13.08
N ASP A 279 10.42 12.19 13.62
CA ASP A 279 9.79 12.05 14.94
C ASP A 279 10.69 12.60 16.05
N ALA A 280 12.00 12.32 15.97
CA ALA A 280 12.97 12.87 16.91
C ALA A 280 13.11 14.39 16.80
N ALA A 281 12.95 14.96 15.61
CA ALA A 281 12.99 16.40 15.42
C ALA A 281 11.70 17.08 15.93
N TRP A 282 10.53 16.51 15.63
CA TRP A 282 9.24 17.08 16.00
C TRP A 282 8.97 17.06 17.50
N ARG A 283 9.42 16.03 18.23
CA ARG A 283 9.27 15.97 19.70
C ARG A 283 10.13 16.97 20.48
N ARG A 284 11.07 17.65 19.83
CA ARG A 284 11.97 18.62 20.47
C ARG A 284 11.43 20.05 20.44
N GLU A 285 10.27 20.25 19.80
CA GLU A 285 9.50 21.49 19.80
C GLU A 285 8.32 21.38 20.76
#